data_AF-A0A2W4URV3-F1
#
_entry.id   AF-A0A2W4URV3-F1
#
_cell.length_a   1.000
_cell.length_b   1.000
_cell.length_c   1.000
_cell.angle_alpha   90.00
_cell.angle_beta   90.00
_cell.angle_gamma   90.00
#
_symmetry.space_group_name_H-M   'P 1'
#
loop_
_entity.id
_entity.type
_entity.pdbx_description
1 polymer ?
#
loop_
_entity_poly.entity_id
_entity_poly.type
_entity_poly.pdbx_seq_one_letter_code
_entity_poly.pdbx_strand_id
1 'polypeptide(L)'
;MRCFCYEEATAEAYNFANLSLSDLDSDGLSEVIVQNYSGGAHCCTNTTVYSWEDDKFTSIESGYLDGLGGRFEDLDGDRFSEFIFYNNRFLYRFSSYAGSFPPPLISTFKGGEFTETTRQYPAVIRARIAQIEETFADENFEGERNGLLAGYVAMKSLVGEYDEVWAYMLERYDSESEWGLEIRDEAGEEVGTYPDFPTALTALLEQEGY
;
A
#
# COMPACT_ATOMS: atom_id res chain seq x y z
N MET A 1 -48.73 23.94 14.01
CA MET A 1 -47.68 23.51 14.97
C MET A 1 -47.72 21.99 15.06
N ARG A 2 -46.82 21.30 14.35
CA ARG A 2 -46.49 19.90 14.59
C ARG A 2 -44.96 19.82 14.47
N CYS A 3 -44.28 19.68 15.60
CA CYS A 3 -42.87 19.33 15.62
C CYS A 3 -42.75 17.89 15.15
N PHE A 4 -42.04 17.68 14.06
CA PHE A 4 -41.45 16.38 13.75
C PHE A 4 -40.12 16.33 14.49
N CYS A 5 -39.96 15.40 15.42
CA CYS A 5 -38.64 14.99 15.88
C CYS A 5 -38.01 14.22 14.71
N TYR A 6 -36.91 14.74 14.17
CA TYR A 6 -36.01 13.93 13.37
C TYR A 6 -35.29 13.01 14.36
N GLU A 7 -35.63 11.72 14.33
CA GLU A 7 -34.75 10.68 14.85
C GLU A 7 -33.56 10.62 13.90
N GLU A 8 -32.37 10.99 14.38
CA GLU A 8 -31.14 10.61 13.70
C GLU A 8 -31.12 9.09 13.66
N ALA A 9 -31.30 8.52 12.47
CA ALA A 9 -31.07 7.11 12.28
C ALA A 9 -29.60 6.84 12.59
N THR A 10 -29.32 6.23 13.74
CA THR A 10 -28.04 5.59 13.97
C THR A 10 -27.91 4.50 12.92
N ALA A 11 -27.10 4.76 11.89
CA ALA A 11 -26.72 3.73 10.94
C ALA A 11 -25.80 2.77 11.70
N GLU A 12 -26.39 1.77 12.35
CA GLU A 12 -25.64 0.67 12.93
C GLU A 12 -25.13 -0.21 11.78
N ALA A 13 -23.87 -0.03 11.43
CA ALA A 13 -23.14 -0.95 10.59
C ALA A 13 -22.45 -1.99 11.48
N TYR A 14 -22.83 -3.25 11.35
CA TYR A 14 -22.11 -4.36 11.98
C TYR A 14 -20.80 -4.61 11.22
N ASN A 15 -19.77 -3.83 11.58
CA ASN A 15 -18.42 -4.01 11.07
C ASN A 15 -17.55 -4.64 12.15
N PHE A 16 -16.64 -5.53 11.73
CA PHE A 16 -15.55 -5.93 12.60
C PHE A 16 -14.56 -4.76 12.64
N ALA A 17 -14.49 -4.09 13.79
CA ALA A 17 -13.52 -3.05 14.06
C ALA A 17 -12.51 -3.57 15.09
N ASN A 18 -11.22 -3.42 14.79
CA ASN A 18 -10.18 -3.53 15.80
C ASN A 18 -9.95 -2.15 16.42
N LEU A 19 -9.88 -2.09 17.74
CA LEU A 19 -9.52 -0.89 18.47
C LEU A 19 -8.29 -1.18 19.33
N SER A 20 -7.29 -0.32 19.20
CA SER A 20 -6.07 -0.38 20.00
C SER A 20 -5.61 1.01 20.42
N LEU A 21 -4.74 1.06 21.43
CA LEU A 21 -4.12 2.27 21.94
C LEU A 21 -2.61 2.11 21.87
N SER A 22 -1.92 3.07 21.30
CA SER A 22 -0.46 3.12 21.27
C SER A 22 0.00 4.57 21.24
N ASP A 23 1.10 4.88 21.92
CA ASP A 23 1.84 6.13 21.75
C ASP A 23 2.65 6.02 20.45
N LEU A 24 2.17 6.66 19.39
CA LEU A 24 2.72 6.54 18.04
C LEU A 24 3.81 7.59 17.76
N ASP A 25 3.81 8.72 18.45
CA ASP A 25 4.75 9.83 18.22
C ASP A 25 5.60 10.23 19.43
N SER A 26 5.61 9.40 20.46
CA SER A 26 6.42 9.52 21.67
C SER A 26 6.15 10.79 22.48
N ASP A 27 4.94 11.34 22.43
CA ASP A 27 4.54 12.51 23.21
C ASP A 27 4.06 12.16 24.64
N GLY A 28 3.87 10.87 24.92
CA GLY A 28 3.42 10.35 26.20
C GLY A 28 1.90 10.23 26.37
N LEU A 29 1.13 10.58 25.34
CA LEU A 29 -0.27 10.24 25.16
C LEU A 29 -0.36 9.07 24.18
N SER A 30 -1.50 8.37 24.20
CA SER A 30 -1.73 7.28 23.25
C SER A 30 -2.81 7.67 22.27
N GLU A 31 -2.56 7.41 21.00
CA GLU A 31 -3.53 7.53 19.94
C GLU A 31 -4.53 6.37 20.01
N VAL A 32 -5.77 6.65 19.60
CA VAL A 32 -6.78 5.62 19.38
C VAL A 32 -6.71 5.18 17.93
N ILE A 33 -6.39 3.91 17.71
CA ILE A 33 -6.28 3.32 16.39
C ILE A 33 -7.51 2.46 16.15
N VAL A 34 -8.30 2.80 15.14
CA VAL A 34 -9.51 2.09 14.74
C VAL A 34 -9.31 1.53 13.34
N GLN A 35 -9.27 0.20 13.22
CA GLN A 35 -9.20 -0.47 11.93
C GLN A 35 -10.55 -1.09 11.60
N ASN A 36 -11.20 -0.58 10.55
CA ASN A 36 -12.52 -1.01 10.11
C ASN A 36 -12.42 -1.84 8.85
N TYR A 37 -12.97 -3.05 8.88
CA TYR A 37 -13.06 -3.93 7.72
C TYR A 37 -14.46 -3.90 7.11
N SER A 38 -14.58 -3.52 5.83
CA SER A 38 -15.90 -3.39 5.19
C SER A 38 -16.48 -4.69 4.57
N GLY A 39 -15.75 -5.82 4.60
CA GLY A 39 -16.30 -7.13 4.22
C GLY A 39 -15.90 -7.72 2.86
N GLY A 40 -15.00 -7.09 2.09
CA GLY A 40 -14.63 -7.53 0.73
C GLY A 40 -13.57 -8.65 0.63
N ALA A 41 -13.63 -9.48 -0.43
CA ALA A 41 -12.79 -10.69 -0.59
C ALA A 41 -11.26 -10.45 -0.66
N HIS A 42 -10.83 -9.26 -1.07
CA HIS A 42 -9.42 -8.83 -1.10
C HIS A 42 -9.17 -7.57 -0.25
N CYS A 43 -10.11 -7.35 0.67
CA CYS A 43 -10.10 -6.43 1.80
C CYS A 43 -10.26 -4.94 1.49
N CYS A 44 -10.97 -4.29 2.41
CA CYS A 44 -11.29 -2.88 2.40
C CYS A 44 -11.13 -2.43 3.85
N THR A 45 -9.88 -2.44 4.30
CA THR A 45 -9.54 -2.07 5.66
C THR A 45 -9.14 -0.60 5.67
N ASN A 46 -9.85 0.22 6.42
CA ASN A 46 -9.48 1.61 6.66
C ASN A 46 -8.97 1.72 8.09
N THR A 47 -7.84 2.40 8.27
CA THR A 47 -7.28 2.71 9.58
C THR A 47 -7.51 4.19 9.87
N THR A 48 -8.25 4.50 10.94
CA THR A 48 -8.39 5.86 11.47
C THR A 48 -7.58 5.97 12.75
N VAL A 49 -6.71 6.98 12.82
CA VAL A 49 -5.94 7.32 14.02
C VAL A 49 -6.53 8.59 14.62
N TYR A 50 -6.92 8.54 15.88
CA TYR A 50 -7.38 9.70 16.64
C TYR A 50 -6.31 10.14 17.63
N SER A 51 -5.93 11.41 17.58
CA SER A 51 -4.95 12.05 18.48
C SER A 51 -5.65 13.03 19.41
N TRP A 52 -5.13 13.20 20.62
CA TRP A 52 -5.63 14.19 21.57
C TRP A 52 -4.71 15.41 21.59
N GLU A 53 -5.13 16.49 20.92
CA GLU A 53 -4.33 17.70 20.73
C GLU A 53 -5.18 18.94 21.04
N ASP A 54 -4.62 19.92 21.77
CA ASP A 54 -5.31 21.19 22.09
C ASP A 54 -6.73 21.02 22.68
N ASP A 55 -6.88 20.10 23.64
CA ASP A 55 -8.16 19.77 24.33
C ASP A 55 -9.28 19.27 23.39
N LYS A 56 -8.93 18.69 22.24
CA LYS A 56 -9.88 18.08 21.29
C LYS A 56 -9.27 16.83 20.64
N PHE A 57 -10.14 16.00 20.07
CA PHE A 57 -9.70 14.94 19.17
C PHE A 57 -9.49 15.48 17.75
N THR A 58 -8.36 15.14 17.16
CA THR A 58 -8.08 15.23 15.72
C THR A 58 -7.99 13.81 15.15
N SER A 59 -8.16 13.65 13.84
CA SER A 59 -8.10 12.33 13.23
C SER A 59 -7.56 12.36 11.81
N ILE A 60 -6.83 11.32 11.45
CA ILE A 60 -6.36 11.06 10.09
C ILE A 60 -6.75 9.63 9.68
N GLU A 61 -7.03 9.44 8.39
CA GLU A 61 -7.38 8.15 7.81
C GLU A 61 -6.33 7.70 6.80
N SER A 62 -6.02 6.40 6.77
CA SER A 62 -5.16 5.79 5.75
C SER A 62 -5.84 5.70 4.38
N GLY A 63 -7.16 5.84 4.35
CA GLY A 63 -7.98 5.38 3.23
C GLY A 63 -8.11 3.85 3.21
N TYR A 64 -8.87 3.34 2.24
CA TYR A 64 -9.09 1.91 2.09
C TYR A 64 -7.86 1.22 1.50
N LEU A 65 -7.37 0.24 2.24
CA LEU A 65 -6.24 -0.59 1.86
C LEU A 65 -6.67 -2.05 1.69
N ASP A 66 -6.20 -2.67 0.61
CA ASP A 66 -6.28 -4.11 0.39
C ASP A 66 -5.46 -4.89 1.44
N GLY A 67 -5.76 -6.17 1.58
CA GLY A 67 -5.22 -7.01 2.65
C GLY A 67 -5.58 -6.54 4.07
N LEU A 68 -4.66 -6.75 5.02
CA LEU A 68 -4.93 -6.50 6.45
C LEU A 68 -4.97 -5.00 6.85
N GLY A 69 -4.83 -4.06 5.92
CA GLY A 69 -4.97 -2.63 6.22
C GLY A 69 -3.76 -1.96 6.86
N GLY A 70 -2.59 -2.60 6.77
CA GLY A 70 -1.35 -2.12 7.36
C GLY A 70 -1.21 -2.43 8.86
N ARG A 71 -0.06 -2.08 9.42
CA ARG A 71 0.26 -2.23 10.84
C ARG A 71 1.18 -1.11 11.32
N PHE A 72 1.21 -0.88 12.63
CA PHE A 72 2.18 0.00 13.28
C PHE A 72 3.32 -0.81 13.89
N GLU A 73 4.55 -0.34 13.70
CA GLU A 73 5.77 -0.95 14.25
C GLU A 73 6.85 0.14 14.38
N ASP A 74 7.57 0.18 15.49
CA ASP A 74 8.78 1.02 15.65
C ASP A 74 9.94 0.29 14.95
N LEU A 75 10.28 0.74 13.73
CA LEU A 75 11.21 0.02 12.86
C LEU A 75 12.68 0.33 13.17
N ASP A 76 12.97 1.47 13.78
CA ASP A 76 14.35 1.94 14.03
C ASP A 76 14.70 2.15 15.51
N GLY A 77 13.73 1.95 16.41
CA GLY A 77 13.89 2.01 17.86
C GLY A 77 13.92 3.43 18.42
N ASP A 78 13.46 4.43 17.67
CA ASP A 78 13.42 5.83 18.10
C ASP A 78 12.16 6.18 18.94
N ARG A 79 11.25 5.21 19.08
CA ARG A 79 9.95 5.25 19.77
C ARG A 79 8.85 5.99 19.01
N PHE A 80 9.08 6.39 17.77
CA PHE A 80 8.03 6.72 16.83
C PHE A 80 7.59 5.42 16.13
N SER A 81 6.30 5.28 15.89
CA SER A 81 5.76 4.11 15.18
C SER A 81 5.60 4.44 13.71
N GLU A 82 6.08 3.53 12.87
CA GLU A 82 5.82 3.57 11.44
C GLU A 82 4.57 2.79 11.09
N PHE A 83 3.72 3.39 10.26
CA PHE A 83 2.63 2.70 9.60
C PHE A 83 3.13 2.04 8.32
N ILE A 84 3.18 0.70 8.33
CA ILE A 84 3.61 -0.12 7.20
C ILE A 84 2.40 -0.69 6.48
N PHE A 85 2.30 -0.42 5.19
CA PHE A 85 1.31 -0.97 4.27
C PHE A 85 1.95 -1.23 2.91
N TYR A 86 1.15 -1.51 1.88
CA TYR A 86 1.64 -1.80 0.54
C TYR A 86 1.07 -0.82 -0.48
N ASN A 87 1.83 -0.51 -1.52
CA ASN A 87 1.33 0.32 -2.61
C ASN A 87 0.32 -0.46 -3.46
N ASN A 88 -0.97 -0.21 -3.21
CA ASN A 88 -2.07 -0.89 -3.90
C ASN A 88 -2.13 -0.61 -5.41
N ARG A 89 -1.38 0.38 -5.93
CA ARG A 89 -1.35 0.66 -7.37
C ARG A 89 -0.68 -0.44 -8.18
N PHE A 90 0.07 -1.32 -7.52
CA PHE A 90 0.64 -2.53 -8.10
C PHE A 90 -0.31 -3.73 -8.04
N LEU A 91 -1.34 -3.69 -7.18
CA LEU A 91 -2.33 -4.77 -7.08
C LEU A 91 -3.21 -4.76 -8.32
N TYR A 92 -3.41 -5.94 -8.90
CA TYR A 92 -4.16 -6.15 -10.15
C TYR A 92 -3.59 -5.46 -11.38
N ARG A 93 -2.47 -4.74 -11.25
CA ARG A 93 -1.97 -3.90 -12.33
C ARG A 93 -1.32 -4.71 -13.43
N PHE A 94 -0.51 -5.72 -13.11
CA PHE A 94 0.23 -6.52 -14.10
C PHE A 94 0.08 -8.03 -13.90
N SER A 95 -0.88 -8.43 -13.07
CA SER A 95 -1.18 -9.81 -12.68
C SER A 95 -2.48 -9.83 -11.88
N SER A 96 -2.98 -11.02 -11.53
CA SER A 96 -3.96 -11.18 -10.47
C SER A 96 -3.46 -10.64 -9.12
N TYR A 97 -4.37 -10.52 -8.14
CA TYR A 97 -3.99 -10.19 -6.76
C TYR A 97 -2.92 -11.12 -6.19
N ALA A 98 -3.05 -12.43 -6.45
CA ALA A 98 -2.14 -13.44 -5.92
C ALA A 98 -0.76 -13.39 -6.58
N GLY A 99 -0.69 -12.97 -7.85
CA GLY A 99 0.57 -12.73 -8.56
C GLY A 99 1.17 -11.34 -8.31
N SER A 100 0.42 -10.44 -7.67
CA SER A 100 0.88 -9.08 -7.39
C SER A 100 1.85 -9.08 -6.22
N PHE A 101 2.92 -8.30 -6.31
CA PHE A 101 3.89 -8.16 -5.24
C PHE A 101 4.21 -6.68 -4.98
N PRO A 102 3.28 -5.94 -4.37
CA PRO A 102 3.43 -4.49 -4.22
C PRO A 102 4.62 -4.13 -3.32
N PRO A 103 5.33 -3.04 -3.62
CA PRO A 103 6.34 -2.47 -2.74
C PRO A 103 5.71 -2.01 -1.41
N PRO A 104 6.44 -2.11 -0.28
CA PRO A 104 5.96 -1.54 0.98
C PRO A 104 5.92 -0.01 0.87
N LEU A 105 4.91 0.59 1.50
CA LEU A 105 4.86 2.01 1.84
C LEU A 105 4.94 2.13 3.35
N ILE A 106 5.82 3.00 3.81
CA ILE A 106 6.09 3.22 5.22
C ILE A 106 5.91 4.71 5.47
N SER A 107 5.10 5.04 6.47
CA SER A 107 4.91 6.43 6.90
C SER A 107 5.15 6.55 8.38
N THR A 108 5.93 7.56 8.78
CA THR A 108 6.09 7.91 10.20
C THR A 108 4.91 8.77 10.63
N PHE A 109 4.32 8.43 11.77
CA PHE A 109 3.25 9.22 12.39
C PHE A 109 3.85 10.24 13.36
N LYS A 110 3.48 11.51 13.23
CA LYS A 110 3.97 12.56 14.14
C LYS A 110 3.04 13.77 14.17
N GLY A 111 2.58 14.17 15.36
CA GLY A 111 1.74 15.35 15.54
C GLY A 111 0.47 15.30 14.69
N GLY A 112 -0.22 14.16 14.71
CA GLY A 112 -1.48 13.96 14.00
C GLY A 112 -1.37 13.63 12.51
N GLU A 113 -0.17 13.62 11.93
CA GLU A 113 0.04 13.50 10.48
C GLU A 113 0.92 12.31 10.09
N PHE A 114 0.64 11.72 8.92
CA PHE A 114 1.51 10.71 8.30
C PHE A 114 2.46 11.36 7.31
N THR A 115 3.76 11.11 7.46
CA THR A 115 4.78 11.49 6.47
C THR A 115 5.35 10.24 5.83
N GLU A 116 5.36 10.16 4.50
CA GLU A 116 5.99 9.05 3.77
C GLU A 116 7.50 9.03 4.03
N THR A 117 8.01 7.91 4.53
CA THR A 117 9.39 7.73 4.99
C THR A 117 10.01 6.40 4.52
N THR A 118 9.42 5.71 3.54
CA THR A 118 9.85 4.40 3.02
C THR A 118 11.34 4.32 2.74
N ARG A 119 11.92 5.34 2.10
CA ARG A 119 13.36 5.36 1.76
C ARG A 119 14.29 5.37 2.98
N GLN A 120 13.78 5.66 4.18
CA GLN A 120 14.53 5.62 5.44
C GLN A 120 14.70 4.20 5.99
N TYR A 121 13.92 3.22 5.50
CA TYR A 121 13.91 1.84 5.99
C TYR A 121 14.37 0.82 4.92
N PRO A 122 15.61 0.93 4.40
CA PRO A 122 16.11 0.03 3.36
C PRO A 122 16.17 -1.44 3.80
N ALA A 123 16.26 -1.72 5.10
CA ALA A 123 16.23 -3.09 5.61
C ALA A 123 14.88 -3.78 5.36
N VAL A 124 13.76 -3.06 5.52
CA VAL A 124 12.41 -3.57 5.24
C VAL A 124 12.25 -3.85 3.75
N ILE A 125 12.71 -2.91 2.92
CA ILE A 125 12.65 -3.05 1.46
C ILE A 125 13.51 -4.25 1.00
N ARG A 126 14.73 -4.38 1.52
CA ARG A 126 15.64 -5.50 1.19
C ARG A 126 15.09 -6.86 1.62
N ALA A 127 14.44 -6.94 2.78
CA ALA A 127 13.78 -8.16 3.23
C ALA A 127 12.65 -8.58 2.28
N ARG A 128 11.87 -7.60 1.78
CA ARG A 128 10.79 -7.85 0.80
C ARG A 128 11.33 -8.19 -0.59
N ILE A 129 12.43 -7.58 -1.01
CA ILE A 129 13.20 -7.96 -2.21
C ILE A 129 13.63 -9.43 -2.17
N ALA A 130 14.20 -9.87 -1.04
CA ALA A 130 14.70 -11.23 -0.90
C ALA A 130 13.61 -12.31 -1.10
N GLN A 131 12.36 -12.00 -0.75
CA GLN A 131 11.22 -12.89 -0.99
C GLN A 131 10.91 -13.05 -2.49
N ILE A 132 11.08 -11.98 -3.29
CA ILE A 132 10.97 -12.09 -4.75
C ILE A 132 12.14 -12.90 -5.30
N GLU A 133 13.36 -12.63 -4.84
CA GLU A 133 14.56 -13.34 -5.29
C GLU A 133 14.45 -14.85 -5.00
N GLU A 134 13.90 -15.24 -3.84
CA GLU A 134 13.58 -16.64 -3.51
C GLU A 134 12.54 -17.23 -4.48
N THR A 135 11.50 -16.46 -4.81
CA THR A 135 10.47 -16.89 -5.77
C THR A 135 11.06 -17.13 -7.16
N PHE A 136 11.97 -16.27 -7.63
CA PHE A 136 12.65 -16.46 -8.91
C PHE A 136 13.75 -17.52 -8.90
N ALA A 137 14.26 -17.89 -7.73
CA ALA A 137 15.21 -18.98 -7.58
C ALA A 137 14.55 -20.37 -7.68
N ASP A 138 13.21 -20.46 -7.52
CA ASP A 138 12.47 -21.70 -7.74
C ASP A 138 12.36 -22.00 -9.25
N GLU A 139 13.05 -23.06 -9.69
CA GLU A 139 13.03 -23.53 -11.08
C GLU A 139 11.62 -23.96 -11.55
N ASN A 140 10.69 -24.22 -10.63
CA ASN A 140 9.31 -24.59 -10.93
C ASN A 140 8.34 -23.41 -10.87
N PHE A 141 8.86 -22.18 -10.81
CA PHE A 141 8.00 -21.00 -10.78
C PHE A 141 7.22 -20.83 -12.10
N GLU A 142 5.92 -21.10 -12.05
CA GLU A 142 4.95 -20.92 -13.14
C GLU A 142 3.99 -19.74 -12.90
N GLY A 143 4.32 -18.83 -11.98
CA GLY A 143 3.43 -17.71 -11.63
C GLY A 143 3.49 -16.52 -12.59
N GLU A 144 2.66 -15.52 -12.31
CA GLU A 144 2.49 -14.30 -13.11
C GLU A 144 3.73 -13.38 -12.99
N ARG A 145 4.71 -13.57 -13.88
CA ARG A 145 6.03 -12.91 -13.83
C ARG A 145 5.95 -11.39 -13.81
N ASN A 146 5.07 -10.79 -14.61
CA ASN A 146 5.00 -9.33 -14.75
C ASN A 146 4.58 -8.63 -13.44
N GLY A 147 3.68 -9.25 -12.66
CA GLY A 147 3.31 -8.76 -11.32
C GLY A 147 4.46 -8.74 -10.33
N LEU A 148 5.25 -9.82 -10.28
CA LEU A 148 6.46 -9.90 -9.45
C LEU A 148 7.54 -8.92 -9.91
N LEU A 149 7.82 -8.88 -11.23
CA LEU A 149 8.85 -8.01 -11.79
C LEU A 149 8.53 -6.53 -11.60
N ALA A 150 7.26 -6.12 -11.70
CA ALA A 150 6.85 -4.75 -11.43
C ALA A 150 7.20 -4.31 -10.01
N GLY A 151 6.82 -5.13 -9.01
CA GLY A 151 7.18 -4.90 -7.62
C GLY A 151 8.69 -4.95 -7.37
N TYR A 152 9.38 -5.86 -8.06
CA TYR A 152 10.82 -6.01 -7.93
C TYR A 152 11.58 -4.78 -8.40
N VAL A 153 11.24 -4.27 -9.59
CA VAL A 153 11.82 -3.05 -10.14
C VAL A 153 11.57 -1.86 -9.23
N ALA A 154 10.33 -1.69 -8.75
CA ALA A 154 9.96 -0.62 -7.84
C ALA A 154 10.78 -0.65 -6.55
N MET A 155 10.88 -1.81 -5.88
CA MET A 155 11.66 -1.89 -4.63
C MET A 155 13.15 -1.73 -4.84
N LYS A 156 13.71 -2.29 -5.92
CA LYS A 156 15.13 -2.14 -6.25
C LYS A 156 15.47 -0.68 -6.61
N SER A 157 14.55 0.08 -7.22
CA SER A 157 14.75 1.53 -7.42
C SER A 157 14.85 2.28 -6.09
N LEU A 158 14.05 1.90 -5.09
CA LEU A 158 14.09 2.54 -3.77
C LEU A 158 15.45 2.39 -3.07
N VAL A 159 16.19 1.31 -3.36
CA VAL A 159 17.51 1.03 -2.77
C VAL A 159 18.69 1.30 -3.71
N GLY A 160 18.45 2.00 -4.84
CA GLY A 160 19.50 2.45 -5.75
C GLY A 160 20.01 1.39 -6.74
N GLU A 161 19.23 0.35 -7.01
CA GLU A 161 19.58 -0.79 -7.86
C GLU A 161 18.74 -0.85 -9.16
N TYR A 162 18.22 0.29 -9.63
CA TYR A 162 17.30 0.37 -10.77
C TYR A 162 17.89 -0.19 -12.08
N ASP A 163 19.11 0.20 -12.46
CA ASP A 163 19.69 -0.20 -13.76
C ASP A 163 19.86 -1.73 -13.85
N GLU A 164 20.29 -2.37 -12.75
CA GLU A 164 20.49 -3.82 -12.67
C GLU A 164 19.16 -4.56 -12.76
N VAL A 165 18.17 -4.16 -11.95
CA VAL A 165 16.85 -4.82 -11.95
C VAL A 165 16.10 -4.59 -13.26
N TRP A 166 16.30 -3.44 -13.91
CA TRP A 166 15.66 -3.13 -15.18
C TRP A 166 16.15 -4.07 -16.28
N ALA A 167 17.47 -4.25 -16.40
CA ALA A 167 18.06 -5.22 -17.31
C ALA A 167 17.56 -6.65 -17.00
N TYR A 168 17.52 -7.03 -15.71
CA TYR A 168 16.99 -8.32 -15.28
C TYR A 168 15.54 -8.54 -15.72
N MET A 169 14.70 -7.52 -15.58
CA MET A 169 13.29 -7.53 -15.99
C MET A 169 13.13 -7.68 -17.49
N LEU A 170 13.88 -6.91 -18.30
CA LEU A 170 13.81 -6.97 -19.76
C LEU A 170 14.11 -8.37 -20.33
N GLU A 171 14.95 -9.14 -19.65
CA GLU A 171 15.29 -10.51 -20.05
C GLU A 171 14.22 -11.55 -19.66
N ARG A 172 13.29 -11.22 -18.76
CA ARG A 172 12.46 -12.22 -18.04
C ARG A 172 10.97 -11.93 -18.00
N TYR A 173 10.53 -10.74 -18.38
CA TYR A 173 9.11 -10.42 -18.44
C TYR A 173 8.40 -11.32 -19.47
N ASP A 174 7.11 -11.57 -19.21
CA ASP A 174 6.25 -12.26 -20.15
C ASP A 174 5.76 -11.26 -21.20
N SER A 175 6.30 -11.37 -22.41
CA SER A 175 5.97 -10.50 -23.55
C SER A 175 4.63 -10.81 -24.21
N GLU A 176 4.06 -11.99 -23.95
CA GLU A 176 2.78 -12.39 -24.54
C GLU A 176 1.59 -11.94 -23.67
N SER A 177 1.84 -11.50 -22.44
CA SER A 177 0.80 -11.00 -21.54
C SER A 177 0.37 -9.58 -21.92
N GLU A 178 -0.92 -9.43 -22.22
CA GLU A 178 -1.56 -8.12 -22.45
C GLU A 178 -2.16 -7.52 -21.16
N TRP A 179 -2.03 -8.19 -20.01
CA TRP A 179 -2.60 -7.72 -18.74
C TRP A 179 -1.91 -6.43 -18.29
N GLY A 180 -2.69 -5.38 -18.03
CA GLY A 180 -2.19 -4.15 -17.41
C GLY A 180 -1.66 -3.11 -18.38
N LEU A 181 -1.75 -3.40 -19.68
CA LEU A 181 -1.30 -2.50 -20.74
C LEU A 181 -2.32 -1.39 -21.02
N GLU A 182 -3.55 -1.48 -20.50
CA GLU A 182 -4.55 -0.46 -20.71
C GLU A 182 -4.17 0.89 -20.06
N ILE A 183 -4.42 1.97 -20.80
CA ILE A 183 -4.30 3.35 -20.36
C ILE A 183 -5.70 3.82 -19.98
N ARG A 184 -5.87 4.25 -18.73
CA ARG A 184 -7.14 4.77 -18.22
C ARG A 184 -7.02 6.24 -17.88
N ASP A 185 -8.08 6.99 -18.14
CA ASP A 185 -8.20 8.38 -17.70
C ASP A 185 -8.64 8.49 -16.23
N GLU A 186 -8.83 9.71 -15.74
CA GLU A 186 -9.28 9.99 -14.37
C GLU A 186 -10.70 9.44 -14.08
N ALA A 187 -11.53 9.27 -15.11
CA ALA A 187 -12.86 8.68 -14.98
C ALA A 187 -12.82 7.14 -15.00
N GLY A 188 -11.66 6.54 -15.24
CA GLY A 188 -11.45 5.11 -15.34
C GLY A 188 -11.76 4.53 -16.72
N GLU A 189 -12.03 5.37 -17.71
CA GLU A 189 -12.32 4.95 -19.08
C GLU A 189 -11.01 4.56 -19.79
N GLU A 190 -11.06 3.48 -20.57
CA GLU A 190 -9.92 3.05 -21.36
C GLU A 190 -9.74 3.99 -22.57
N VAL A 191 -8.62 4.70 -22.59
CA VAL A 191 -8.31 5.72 -23.60
C VAL A 191 -7.16 5.29 -24.52
N GLY A 192 -6.54 4.15 -24.26
CA GLY A 192 -5.48 3.60 -25.09
C GLY A 192 -4.82 2.38 -24.47
N THR A 193 -3.71 1.95 -25.07
CA THR A 193 -2.94 0.80 -24.63
C THR A 193 -1.45 1.09 -24.81
N TYR A 194 -0.65 0.75 -23.81
CA TYR A 194 0.80 0.74 -23.90
C TYR A 194 1.26 -0.36 -24.87
N PRO A 195 2.37 -0.15 -25.61
CA PRO A 195 2.84 -1.13 -26.58
C PRO A 195 3.36 -2.41 -25.93
N ASP A 196 3.87 -2.34 -24.68
CA ASP A 196 4.44 -3.47 -23.96
C ASP A 196 4.47 -3.22 -22.44
N PHE A 197 4.77 -4.28 -21.68
CA PHE A 197 4.90 -4.23 -20.22
C PHE A 197 5.98 -3.25 -19.73
N PRO A 198 7.21 -3.20 -20.28
CA PRO A 198 8.21 -2.22 -19.86
C PRO A 198 7.73 -0.76 -19.99
N THR A 199 7.02 -0.42 -21.07
CA THR A 199 6.47 0.93 -21.26
C THR A 199 5.39 1.23 -20.22
N ALA A 200 4.48 0.28 -19.99
CA ALA A 200 3.43 0.42 -18.98
C ALA A 200 4.00 0.54 -17.55
N LEU A 201 5.01 -0.27 -17.23
CA LEU A 201 5.70 -0.24 -15.94
C LEU A 201 6.44 1.08 -15.73
N THR A 202 7.11 1.61 -16.76
CA THR A 202 7.78 2.91 -16.69
C THR A 202 6.80 4.02 -16.30
N ALA A 203 5.64 4.05 -16.95
CA ALA A 203 4.60 5.04 -16.63
C ALA A 203 4.08 4.90 -15.19
N LEU A 204 3.88 3.67 -14.69
CA LEU A 204 3.50 3.46 -13.29
C LEU A 204 4.59 3.95 -12.32
N LEU A 205 5.85 3.62 -12.58
CA LEU A 205 6.96 4.01 -11.71
C LEU A 205 7.11 5.53 -11.65
N GLU A 206 6.99 6.23 -12.78
CA GLU A 206 7.01 7.69 -12.85
C GLU A 206 5.83 8.33 -12.10
N GLN A 207 4.63 7.77 -12.27
CA GLN A 207 3.42 8.25 -11.58
C GLN A 207 3.53 8.10 -10.06
N GLU A 208 4.15 7.02 -9.59
CA GLU A 208 4.24 6.67 -8.18
C GLU A 208 5.55 7.15 -7.51
N GLY A 209 6.48 7.76 -8.25
CA GLY A 209 7.69 8.39 -7.70
C GLY A 209 8.85 7.43 -7.36
N TYR A 210 9.00 6.34 -8.12
CA TYR A 210 10.04 5.33 -7.91
C TYR A 210 11.41 5.70 -8.48
#